data_AF-A0A370IC15-F1
#
_entry.id   AF-A0A370IC15-F1
#
_cell.length_a   1.000
_cell.length_b   1.000
_cell.length_c   1.000
_cell.angle_alpha   90.00
_cell.angle_beta   90.00
_cell.angle_gamma   90.00
#
_symmetry.space_group_name_H-M   'P 1'
#
loop_
_entity.id
_entity.type
_entity.pdbx_description
1 polymer ?
#
loop_
_entity_poly.entity_id
_entity_poly.type
_entity_poly.pdbx_seq_one_letter_code
_entity_poly.pdbx_strand_id
1 'polypeptide(L)'
;MRQRIEDAVHQPTADTAIGTSLRISGPLSVLDGELADHVEAVVREAVTNAVRHSGADTLMISITIADDVDVVVEDNGRGVPSNLTPSGLNNLASRAEQRKGSYSLTTATTAGPLGPGTRVRWTAPLA
;
A
#
# COMPACT_ATOMS: atom_id res chain seq x y z
N MET A 1 -5.38 15.90 2.04
CA MET A 1 -4.85 14.53 2.22
C MET A 1 -5.77 13.46 1.67
N ARG A 2 -7.06 13.38 2.07
CA ARG A 2 -7.98 12.34 1.57
C ARG A 2 -8.02 12.21 0.04
N GLN A 3 -8.27 13.32 -0.67
CA GLN A 3 -8.28 13.33 -2.13
C GLN A 3 -6.97 12.80 -2.74
N ARG A 4 -5.81 13.18 -2.16
CA ARG A 4 -4.49 12.71 -2.62
C ARG A 4 -4.37 11.18 -2.54
N ILE A 5 -4.88 10.57 -1.48
CA ILE A 5 -4.91 9.10 -1.33
C ILE A 5 -5.86 8.47 -2.35
N GLU A 6 -7.07 9.03 -2.51
CA GLU A 6 -8.04 8.55 -3.49
C GLU A 6 -7.46 8.61 -4.91
N ASP A 7 -6.76 9.68 -5.26
CA ASP A 7 -6.05 9.82 -6.55
C ASP A 7 -4.89 8.83 -6.69
N ALA A 8 -4.14 8.57 -5.61
CA ALA A 8 -3.06 7.60 -5.59
C ALA A 8 -3.55 6.15 -5.78
N VAL A 9 -4.79 5.85 -5.39
CA VAL A 9 -5.44 4.56 -5.67
C VAL A 9 -6.04 4.55 -7.08
N HIS A 10 -6.75 5.61 -7.48
CA HIS A 10 -7.51 5.66 -8.73
C HIS A 10 -6.62 5.73 -9.98
N GLN A 11 -5.55 6.54 -9.96
CA GLN A 11 -4.74 6.74 -11.16
C GLN A 11 -4.09 5.44 -11.69
N PRO A 12 -3.50 4.57 -10.85
CA PRO A 12 -2.94 3.31 -11.34
C PRO A 12 -4.00 2.28 -11.74
N THR A 13 -5.25 2.40 -11.27
CA THR A 13 -6.32 1.40 -11.51
C THR A 13 -7.32 1.82 -12.57
N ALA A 14 -7.29 3.07 -13.04
CA ALA A 14 -8.29 3.67 -13.94
C ALA A 14 -8.56 2.85 -15.21
N ASP A 15 -7.54 2.20 -15.78
CA ASP A 15 -7.64 1.41 -17.02
C ASP A 15 -7.65 -0.11 -16.76
N THR A 16 -8.09 -0.53 -15.56
CA THR A 16 -8.07 -1.94 -15.13
C THR A 16 -9.44 -2.40 -14.63
N ALA A 17 -9.67 -3.71 -14.63
CA ALA A 17 -10.89 -4.30 -14.07
C ALA A 17 -10.79 -4.56 -12.54
N ILE A 18 -9.71 -4.13 -11.88
CA ILE A 18 -9.46 -4.43 -10.47
C ILE A 18 -10.42 -3.64 -9.60
N GLY A 19 -11.21 -4.34 -8.79
CA GLY A 19 -12.05 -3.75 -7.75
C GLY A 19 -11.21 -3.26 -6.58
N THR A 20 -11.29 -1.97 -6.26
CA THR A 20 -10.56 -1.37 -5.13
C THR A 20 -11.47 -1.04 -3.97
N SER A 21 -11.03 -1.37 -2.75
CA SER A 21 -11.67 -0.93 -1.51
C SER A 21 -10.70 -0.09 -0.68
N LEU A 22 -11.06 1.15 -0.37
CA LEU A 22 -10.25 2.06 0.45
C LEU A 22 -10.96 2.31 1.78
N ARG A 23 -10.28 1.97 2.89
CA ARG A 23 -10.71 2.31 4.25
C ARG A 23 -9.67 3.23 4.90
N ILE A 24 -10.14 4.36 5.43
CA ILE A 24 -9.32 5.29 6.21
C ILE A 24 -9.94 5.42 7.59
N SER A 25 -9.15 5.18 8.62
CA SER A 25 -9.54 5.25 10.03
C SER A 25 -8.63 6.24 10.77
N GLY A 26 -9.23 7.16 11.52
CA GLY A 26 -8.50 8.18 12.28
C GLY A 26 -8.29 9.50 11.50
N PRO A 27 -7.73 10.53 12.17
CA PRO A 27 -7.69 11.88 11.63
C PRO A 27 -6.48 12.11 10.71
N LEU A 28 -6.69 12.14 9.38
CA LEU A 28 -5.63 12.48 8.42
C LEU A 28 -4.98 13.85 8.65
N SER A 29 -5.62 14.75 9.38
CA SER A 29 -5.12 16.08 9.70
C SER A 29 -3.93 16.09 10.65
N VAL A 30 -3.64 14.97 11.34
CA VAL A 30 -2.48 14.89 12.26
C VAL A 30 -1.17 14.56 11.55
N LEU A 31 -1.23 14.15 10.28
CA LEU A 31 -0.03 13.88 9.50
C LEU A 31 0.65 15.21 9.15
N ASP A 32 1.94 15.33 9.46
CA ASP A 32 2.76 16.42 8.93
C ASP A 32 2.88 16.31 7.39
N GLY A 33 3.36 17.39 6.74
CA GLY A 33 3.43 17.43 5.28
C GLY A 33 4.32 16.34 4.68
N GLU A 34 5.46 16.05 5.31
CA GLU A 34 6.40 15.04 4.83
C GLU A 34 5.83 13.63 4.99
N LEU A 35 5.23 13.32 6.14
CA LEU A 35 4.58 12.04 6.41
C LEU A 35 3.38 11.83 5.47
N ALA A 36 2.60 12.88 5.19
CA ALA A 36 1.55 12.83 4.19
C ALA A 36 2.09 12.48 2.80
N ASP A 37 3.22 13.05 2.40
CA ASP A 37 3.88 12.75 1.12
C ASP A 37 4.41 11.30 1.07
N HIS A 38 4.97 10.80 2.18
CA HIS A 38 5.37 9.40 2.28
C HIS A 38 4.18 8.46 2.17
N VAL A 39 3.09 8.71 2.89
CA VAL A 39 1.87 7.88 2.84
C VAL A 39 1.30 7.84 1.43
N GLU A 40 1.19 8.97 0.74
CA GLU A 40 0.71 9.00 -0.65
C GLU A 40 1.62 8.16 -1.57
N ALA A 41 2.94 8.36 -1.47
CA ALA A 41 3.88 7.63 -2.31
C ALA A 41 3.86 6.12 -2.03
N VAL A 42 3.72 5.72 -0.77
CA VAL A 42 3.59 4.32 -0.36
C VAL A 42 2.34 3.68 -0.96
N VAL A 43 1.19 4.34 -0.84
CA VAL A 43 -0.08 3.85 -1.42
C VAL A 43 0.06 3.72 -2.93
N ARG A 44 0.54 4.77 -3.61
CA ARG A 44 0.70 4.79 -5.07
C ARG A 44 1.59 3.66 -5.57
N GLU A 45 2.75 3.48 -4.94
CA GLU A 45 3.72 2.46 -5.33
C GLU A 45 3.18 1.05 -5.06
N ALA A 46 2.56 0.81 -3.91
CA ALA A 46 1.97 -0.48 -3.58
C ALA A 46 0.83 -0.86 -4.52
N VAL A 47 -0.08 0.08 -4.83
CA VAL A 47 -1.18 -0.12 -5.79
C VAL A 47 -0.62 -0.38 -7.19
N THR A 48 0.37 0.40 -7.63
CA THR A 48 1.02 0.21 -8.93
C THR A 48 1.67 -1.16 -9.05
N ASN A 49 2.33 -1.63 -7.99
CA ASN A 49 2.94 -2.96 -7.96
C ASN A 49 1.89 -4.07 -8.02
N ALA A 50 0.77 -3.94 -7.30
CA ALA A 50 -0.33 -4.89 -7.40
C ALA A 50 -0.88 -4.93 -8.83
N VAL A 51 -1.26 -3.78 -9.41
CA VAL A 51 -1.79 -3.69 -10.79
C VAL A 51 -0.85 -4.34 -11.82
N ARG A 52 0.46 -4.10 -11.71
CA ARG A 52 1.44 -4.61 -12.68
C ARG A 52 1.75 -6.10 -12.52
N HIS A 53 1.74 -6.61 -11.29
CA HIS A 53 2.37 -7.90 -11.00
C HIS A 53 1.44 -8.98 -10.46
N SER A 54 0.33 -8.63 -9.81
CA SER A 54 -0.46 -9.61 -9.04
C SER A 54 -1.39 -10.46 -9.92
N GLY A 55 -1.94 -9.90 -10.99
CA GLY A 55 -3.06 -10.50 -11.73
C GLY A 55 -4.36 -10.57 -10.90
N ALA A 56 -4.42 -9.86 -9.77
CA ALA A 56 -5.57 -9.80 -8.88
C ALA A 56 -6.79 -9.18 -9.54
N ASP A 57 -7.98 -9.52 -9.05
CA ASP A 57 -9.23 -8.82 -9.37
C ASP A 57 -9.68 -7.87 -8.25
N THR A 58 -9.08 -7.99 -7.06
CA THR A 58 -9.46 -7.24 -5.87
C THR A 58 -8.21 -6.69 -5.18
N LEU A 59 -8.29 -5.42 -4.78
CA LEU A 59 -7.27 -4.72 -4.02
C LEU A 59 -7.89 -4.02 -2.81
N MET A 60 -7.40 -4.33 -1.62
CA MET A 60 -7.81 -3.71 -0.37
C MET A 60 -6.72 -2.76 0.12
N ILE A 61 -7.10 -1.52 0.41
CA ILE A 61 -6.24 -0.49 0.96
C ILE A 61 -6.82 -0.05 2.29
N SER A 62 -6.01 -0.12 3.34
CA SER A 62 -6.38 0.37 4.66
C SER A 62 -5.30 1.30 5.22
N ILE A 63 -5.74 2.44 5.72
CA ILE A 63 -4.88 3.44 6.36
C ILE A 63 -5.48 3.69 7.74
N THR A 64 -4.71 3.38 8.78
CA THR A 64 -5.10 3.60 10.17
C THR A 64 -4.16 4.62 10.80
N ILE A 65 -4.72 5.60 11.47
CA ILE A 65 -3.98 6.67 12.13
C ILE A 65 -4.37 6.65 13.60
N ALA A 66 -3.43 6.22 14.44
CA ALA A 66 -3.55 6.15 15.89
C ALA A 66 -2.29 6.78 16.52
N ASP A 67 -1.48 6.00 17.24
CA ASP A 67 -0.18 6.45 17.74
C ASP A 67 0.88 6.49 16.62
N ASP A 68 0.70 5.64 15.61
CA ASP A 68 1.43 5.59 14.35
C ASP A 68 0.45 5.69 13.17
N VAL A 69 1.00 5.88 11.97
CA VAL A 69 0.29 5.60 10.72
C VAL A 69 0.62 4.18 10.28
N ASP A 70 -0.41 3.39 9.98
CA ASP A 70 -0.31 2.02 9.46
C ASP A 70 -1.05 1.96 8.11
N VAL A 71 -0.28 1.72 7.04
CA VAL A 71 -0.76 1.55 5.67
C VAL A 71 -0.63 0.08 5.30
N VAL A 72 -1.75 -0.56 4.98
CA VAL A 72 -1.80 -1.94 4.50
C VAL A 72 -2.46 -1.97 3.12
N VAL A 73 -1.78 -2.59 2.17
CA VAL A 73 -2.29 -2.87 0.82
C VAL A 73 -2.25 -4.38 0.60
N GLU A 74 -3.40 -4.99 0.31
CA GLU A 74 -3.55 -6.42 0.07
C GLU A 74 -4.23 -6.70 -1.28
N ASP A 75 -3.60 -7.53 -2.10
CA ASP A 75 -4.20 -8.07 -3.32
C ASP A 75 -4.48 -9.57 -3.19
N ASN A 76 -5.47 -10.06 -3.92
CA ASN A 76 -5.83 -11.49 -3.98
C ASN A 76 -5.20 -12.23 -5.18
N GLY A 77 -4.08 -11.71 -5.69
CA GLY A 77 -3.43 -12.25 -6.88
C GLY A 77 -2.55 -13.46 -6.58
N ARG A 78 -1.55 -13.65 -7.43
CA ARG A 78 -0.64 -14.81 -7.38
C ARG A 78 0.45 -14.74 -6.30
N GLY A 79 0.50 -13.66 -5.51
CA GLY A 79 1.59 -13.39 -4.58
C GLY A 79 2.86 -12.85 -5.23
N VAL A 80 3.91 -12.71 -4.43
CA VAL A 80 5.19 -12.15 -4.87
C VAL A 80 6.04 -13.22 -5.57
N PRO A 81 6.36 -13.07 -6.86
CA PRO A 81 7.24 -14.00 -7.54
C PRO A 81 8.67 -13.90 -6.99
N SER A 82 9.36 -15.03 -6.91
CA SER A 82 10.71 -15.14 -6.32
C SER A 82 11.79 -14.34 -7.05
N ASN A 83 11.52 -13.85 -8.26
CA ASN A 83 12.43 -13.08 -9.10
C ASN A 83 12.05 -11.59 -9.23
N LEU A 84 11.14 -11.08 -8.39
CA LEU A 84 10.71 -9.67 -8.48
C LEU A 84 11.90 -8.74 -8.23
N THR A 85 12.15 -7.83 -9.17
CA THR A 85 13.21 -6.82 -9.03
C THR A 85 12.79 -5.79 -7.97
N PRO A 86 13.63 -5.51 -6.96
CA PRO A 86 13.17 -4.85 -5.73
C PRO A 86 13.04 -3.32 -5.82
N SER A 87 13.14 -2.68 -6.98
CA SER A 87 13.23 -1.20 -7.05
C SER A 87 12.02 -0.49 -6.40
N GLY A 88 10.80 -0.98 -6.63
CA GLY A 88 9.60 -0.46 -5.97
C GLY A 88 9.52 -0.77 -4.47
N LEU A 89 9.93 -1.98 -4.07
CA LEU A 89 9.93 -2.43 -2.68
C LEU A 89 11.01 -1.72 -1.84
N ASN A 90 12.16 -1.41 -2.45
CA ASN A 90 13.24 -0.64 -1.84
C ASN A 90 12.81 0.79 -1.52
N ASN A 91 11.97 1.39 -2.38
CA ASN A 91 11.42 2.71 -2.11
C ASN A 91 10.51 2.70 -0.88
N LEU A 92 9.69 1.66 -0.70
CA LEU A 92 8.83 1.52 0.47
C LEU A 92 9.65 1.33 1.75
N ALA A 93 10.65 0.45 1.71
CA ALA A 93 11.56 0.22 2.84
C ALA A 93 12.31 1.51 3.24
N SER A 94 12.92 2.20 2.26
CA SER A 94 13.66 3.44 2.51
C SER A 94 12.78 4.55 3.11
N ARG A 95 11.53 4.69 2.64
CA ARG A 95 10.57 5.65 3.22
C ARG A 95 10.22 5.30 4.67
N ALA A 96 10.13 4.02 5.00
CA ALA A 96 9.92 3.59 6.38
C ALA A 96 11.14 3.95 7.25
N GLU A 97 12.34 3.63 6.79
CA GLU A 97 13.59 3.96 7.49
C GLU A 97 13.75 5.46 7.76
N GLN A 98 13.45 6.30 6.77
CA GLN A 98 13.49 7.77 6.90
C GLN A 98 12.59 8.29 8.03
N ARG A 99 11.47 7.61 8.29
CA ARG A 99 10.54 7.95 9.38
C ARG A 99 10.70 7.07 10.62
N LYS A 100 11.79 6.29 10.72
CA LYS A 100 12.01 5.31 11.82
C LYS A 100 10.83 4.33 11.97
N GLY A 101 10.17 4.05 10.86
CA GLY A 101 9.04 3.17 10.71
C GLY A 101 9.43 1.74 10.37
N SER A 102 8.47 0.96 9.88
CA SER A 102 8.68 -0.42 9.47
C SER A 102 8.01 -0.72 8.14
N TYR A 103 8.58 -1.64 7.39
CA TYR A 103 8.04 -2.15 6.15
C TYR A 103 8.05 -3.68 6.18
N SER A 104 6.98 -4.29 5.71
CA SER A 104 6.94 -5.74 5.49
C SER A 104 6.16 -6.11 4.23
N LEU A 105 6.60 -7.21 3.63
CA LEU A 105 5.98 -7.85 2.48
C LEU A 105 5.71 -9.30 2.84
N THR A 106 4.45 -9.68 2.91
CA THR A 106 4.02 -11.04 3.29
C THR A 106 2.97 -11.55 2.32
N THR A 107 2.54 -12.80 2.50
CA THR A 107 1.33 -13.30 1.84
C THR A 107 0.11 -12.53 2.30
N ALA A 108 -0.91 -12.40 1.45
CA ALA A 108 -2.17 -11.81 1.87
C ALA A 108 -2.85 -12.65 2.95
N THR A 109 -3.71 -12.01 3.74
CA THR A 109 -4.48 -12.72 4.78
C THR A 109 -5.54 -13.64 4.22
N THR A 110 -6.00 -13.34 3.01
CA THR A 110 -7.02 -14.11 2.29
C THR A 110 -6.47 -14.49 0.94
N ALA A 111 -6.39 -15.80 0.67
CA ALA A 111 -5.98 -16.30 -0.64
C ALA A 111 -7.07 -16.00 -1.68
N GLY A 112 -6.65 -15.64 -2.89
CA GLY A 112 -7.52 -15.53 -4.04
C GLY A 112 -7.43 -16.76 -4.95
N PRO A 113 -8.20 -16.77 -6.05
CA PRO A 113 -8.25 -17.89 -6.98
C PRO A 113 -6.90 -18.17 -7.69
N LEU A 114 -6.00 -17.18 -7.73
CA LEU A 114 -4.70 -17.27 -8.39
C LEU A 114 -3.54 -17.59 -7.44
N GLY A 115 -3.76 -17.59 -6.12
CA GLY A 115 -2.71 -17.84 -5.14
C GLY A 115 -2.93 -17.13 -3.80
N PRO A 116 -1.89 -17.09 -2.95
CA PRO A 116 -1.99 -16.54 -1.60
C PRO A 116 -2.10 -15.01 -1.54
N GLY A 117 -2.06 -14.30 -2.68
CA GLY A 117 -2.04 -12.84 -2.72
C GLY A 117 -0.78 -12.22 -2.12
N THR A 118 -0.71 -10.89 -2.15
CA THR A 118 0.39 -10.12 -1.54
C THR A 118 -0.16 -9.16 -0.50
N ARG A 119 0.53 -9.03 0.63
CA ARG A 119 0.32 -7.98 1.63
C ARG A 119 1.56 -7.12 1.76
N VAL A 120 1.40 -5.83 1.51
CA VAL A 120 2.36 -4.79 1.87
C VAL A 120 1.85 -4.11 3.14
N ARG A 121 2.71 -3.99 4.16
CA ARG A 121 2.46 -3.15 5.33
C ARG A 121 3.59 -2.14 5.49
N TRP A 122 3.23 -0.90 5.73
CA TRP A 122 4.14 0.19 5.99
C TRP A 122 3.65 0.97 7.20
N THR A 123 4.51 1.17 8.20
CA THR A 123 4.18 1.93 9.40
C THR A 123 5.19 3.04 9.64
N ALA A 124 4.76 4.12 10.26
CA ALA A 124 5.64 5.18 10.73
C ALA A 124 5.04 5.92 11.94
N PRO A 125 5.86 6.32 12.93
CA PRO A 125 5.45 7.25 13.98
C PRO A 125 4.95 8.59 13.42
N LEU A 126 4.03 9.22 14.16
CA LEU A 126 3.52 10.55 13.82
C LEU A 126 4.49 11.69 14.17
N ALA A 127 5.52 11.43 14.99
CA ALA A 127 6.48 12.41 15.51
C ALA A 127 7.93 11.92 15.43
#